data_AF-R9L5Y9-F1
#
_entry.id   AF-R9L5Y9-F1
#
_cell.length_a   1.000
_cell.length_b   1.000
_cell.length_c   1.000
_cell.angle_alpha   90.00
_cell.angle_beta   90.00
_cell.angle_gamma   90.00
#
_symmetry.space_group_name_H-M   'P 1'
#
loop_
_entity.id
_entity.type
_entity.pdbx_description
1 polymer ?
#
loop_
_entity_poly.entity_id
_entity_poly.type
_entity_poly.pdbx_seq_one_letter_code
_entity_poly.pdbx_strand_id
1 'polypeptide(L)'
;MLTIEEDMRAQARFMMEEAREEGLAKGLAEGRAEGRAAGRIEGADKLGALVVQLIDAGRLEDARRAATDAQYREQMIEEFGIE
;
A
#
# COMPACT_ATOMS: atom_id res chain seq x y z
N MET A 1 -0.82 9.85 52.62
CA MET A 1 0.11 10.66 51.81
C MET A 1 0.64 9.72 50.75
N LEU A 2 0.07 9.74 49.54
CA LEU A 2 0.68 9.00 48.43
C LEU A 2 2.08 9.59 48.25
N THR A 3 3.07 8.71 48.14
CA THR A 3 4.47 9.10 48.15
C THR A 3 4.86 9.62 46.76
N ILE A 4 5.73 10.62 46.70
CA ILE A 4 6.28 11.19 45.45
C ILE A 4 6.75 10.08 44.47
N GLU A 5 7.17 8.93 45.00
CA GLU A 5 7.56 7.76 44.24
C GLU A 5 6.40 7.09 43.48
N GLU A 6 5.18 7.06 44.03
CA GLU A 6 4.00 6.53 43.37
C GLU A 6 3.55 7.44 42.21
N ASP A 7 3.62 8.76 42.39
CA ASP A 7 3.34 9.74 41.34
C ASP A 7 4.36 9.66 40.21
N MET A 8 5.65 9.53 40.52
CA MET A 8 6.69 9.33 39.50
C MET A 8 6.50 8.03 38.72
N ARG A 9 6.11 6.93 39.38
CA ARG A 9 5.80 5.65 38.72
C ARG A 9 4.56 5.77 37.83
N ALA A 10 3.54 6.51 38.26
CA ALA A 10 2.35 6.77 37.45
C ALA A 10 2.69 7.59 36.19
N GLN A 11 3.50 8.64 36.35
CA GLN A 11 3.97 9.46 35.24
C GLN A 11 4.83 8.67 34.25
N ALA A 12 5.75 7.82 34.74
CA ALA A 12 6.57 6.97 33.88
C ALA A 12 5.72 5.97 33.07
N ARG A 13 4.69 5.36 33.68
CA ARG A 13 3.76 4.47 32.97
C ARG A 13 2.98 5.21 31.89
N PHE A 14 2.47 6.40 32.20
CA PHE A 14 1.75 7.23 31.25
C PHE A 14 2.62 7.59 30.04
N MET A 15 3.86 8.05 30.28
CA MET A 15 4.81 8.38 29.21
C MET A 15 5.15 7.16 28.34
N MET A 16 5.27 5.97 28.93
CA MET A 16 5.52 4.74 28.17
C MET A 16 4.32 4.32 27.32
N GLU A 17 3.10 4.49 27.83
CA GLU A 17 1.87 4.20 27.11
C GLU A 17 1.70 5.17 25.93
N GLU A 18 1.87 6.47 26.16
CA GLU A 18 1.83 7.51 25.12
C GLU A 18 2.88 7.26 24.03
N ALA A 19 4.13 6.97 24.41
CA ALA A 19 5.19 6.66 23.45
C ALA A 19 4.88 5.39 22.62
N ARG A 20 4.23 4.40 23.23
CA ARG A 20 3.81 3.17 22.53
C ARG A 20 2.68 3.45 21.55
N GLU A 21 1.67 4.23 21.96
CA GLU A 21 0.56 4.62 21.09
C GLU A 21 1.05 5.45 19.90
N GLU A 22 1.92 6.43 20.14
CA GLU A 22 2.54 7.23 19.09
C GLU A 22 3.36 6.36 18.12
N GLY A 23 4.16 5.43 18.64
CA GLY A 23 4.96 4.52 17.83
C GLY A 23 4.09 3.63 16.93
N LEU A 24 3.00 3.09 17.48
CA LEU A 24 2.03 2.30 16.70
C LEU A 24 1.33 3.15 15.64
N ALA A 25 0.91 4.36 15.99
CA ALA A 25 0.24 5.28 15.06
C ALA A 25 1.17 5.66 13.90
N LYS A 26 2.43 6.01 14.19
CA LYS A 26 3.45 6.32 13.17
C LYS A 26 3.73 5.13 12.28
N GLY A 27 3.99 3.95 12.85
CA GLY A 27 4.27 2.74 12.07
C GLY A 27 3.11 2.36 11.14
N LEU A 28 1.87 2.49 11.59
CA LEU A 28 0.68 2.25 10.75
C LEU A 28 0.55 3.29 9.62
N ALA A 29 0.84 4.56 9.91
CA ALA A 29 0.78 5.63 8.92
C ALA A 29 1.86 5.46 7.84
N GLU A 30 3.09 5.17 8.25
CA GLU A 30 4.23 4.91 7.37
C GLU A 30 3.99 3.68 6.50
N GLY A 31 3.64 2.54 7.11
CA GLY A 31 3.37 1.31 6.36
C GLY A 31 2.22 1.45 5.36
N ARG A 32 1.17 2.20 5.69
CA ARG A 32 0.10 2.52 4.73
C ARG A 32 0.55 3.47 3.62
N ALA A 33 1.47 4.39 3.89
CA ALA A 33 2.00 5.30 2.88
C ALA A 33 2.91 4.54 1.91
N GLU A 34 3.84 3.73 2.43
CA GLU A 34 4.74 2.89 1.66
C GLU A 34 3.99 1.87 0.82
N GLY A 35 3.06 1.12 1.41
CA GLY A 35 2.26 0.13 0.67
C GLY A 35 1.44 0.75 -0.47
N ARG A 36 0.88 1.95 -0.27
CA ARG A 36 0.19 2.68 -1.35
C ARG A 36 1.14 3.22 -2.41
N ALA A 37 2.37 3.57 -2.05
CA ALA A 37 3.37 3.99 -3.03
C ALA A 37 3.83 2.79 -3.88
N ALA A 38 4.21 1.68 -3.23
CA ALA A 38 4.60 0.44 -3.90
C ALA A 38 3.49 -0.09 -4.82
N GLY A 39 2.26 -0.23 -4.32
CA GLY A 39 1.14 -0.74 -5.13
C GLY A 39 0.77 0.17 -6.32
N ARG A 40 1.01 1.48 -6.24
CA ARG A 40 0.84 2.39 -7.40
C ARG A 40 1.92 2.18 -8.46
N ILE A 41 3.15 1.95 -8.04
CA ILE A 41 4.28 1.68 -8.96
C ILE A 41 4.04 0.32 -9.64
N GLU A 42 3.81 -0.73 -8.86
CA GLU A 42 3.53 -2.07 -9.39
C GLU A 42 2.34 -2.07 -10.35
N GLY A 43 1.24 -1.40 -9.99
CA GLY A 43 0.07 -1.30 -10.87
C GLY A 43 0.36 -0.56 -12.18
N ALA A 44 1.19 0.48 -12.15
CA ALA A 44 1.60 1.22 -13.34
C ALA A 44 2.52 0.39 -14.24
N ASP A 45 3.48 -0.33 -13.64
CA ASP A 45 4.42 -1.19 -14.36
C ASP A 45 3.68 -2.35 -15.05
N LYS A 46 2.76 -3.02 -14.34
CA LYS A 46 1.91 -4.08 -14.90
C LYS A 46 1.05 -3.59 -16.05
N LEU A 47 0.41 -2.42 -15.89
CA LEU A 47 -0.39 -1.83 -16.97
C LEU A 47 0.48 -1.47 -18.17
N GLY A 48 1.67 -0.92 -17.95
CA GLY A 48 2.63 -0.59 -19.01
C GLY A 48 3.03 -1.84 -19.80
N ALA A 49 3.42 -2.91 -19.09
CA ALA A 49 3.76 -4.19 -19.71
C ALA A 49 2.58 -4.76 -20.52
N LEU A 50 1.36 -4.70 -19.98
CA LEU A 50 0.17 -5.17 -20.66
C LEU A 50 -0.09 -4.39 -21.96
N VAL A 51 0.00 -3.05 -21.90
CA VAL A 51 -0.23 -2.20 -23.06
C VAL A 51 0.77 -2.51 -24.19
N VAL A 52 2.04 -2.73 -23.86
CA VAL A 52 3.05 -3.13 -24.85
C VAL A 52 2.67 -4.45 -25.52
N GLN A 53 2.34 -5.49 -24.74
CA GLN A 53 1.98 -6.80 -25.29
C GLN A 53 0.70 -6.74 -26.16
N LEU A 54 -0.29 -5.96 -25.76
CA LEU A 54 -1.52 -5.77 -26.53
C LEU A 54 -1.27 -5.01 -27.85
N ILE A 55 -0.38 -4.01 -27.84
CA ILE A 55 0.02 -3.30 -29.07
C ILE A 55 0.75 -4.24 -30.01
N ASP A 56 1.71 -5.01 -29.51
CA ASP A 56 2.49 -5.97 -30.31
C ASP A 56 1.60 -7.07 -30.91
N ALA A 57 0.53 -7.46 -30.21
CA ALA A 57 -0.49 -8.38 -30.68
C ALA A 57 -1.55 -7.73 -31.61
N GLY A 58 -1.48 -6.42 -31.86
CA GLY A 58 -2.47 -5.68 -32.65
C GLY A 58 -3.84 -5.51 -31.98
N ARG A 59 -3.95 -5.80 -30.67
CA ARG A 59 -5.20 -5.81 -29.88
C ARG A 59 -5.48 -4.43 -29.26
N LEU A 60 -5.59 -3.40 -30.10
CA LEU A 60 -5.73 -2.01 -29.64
C LEU A 60 -7.02 -1.72 -28.86
N GLU A 61 -8.13 -2.38 -29.20
CA GLU A 61 -9.39 -2.23 -28.46
C GLU A 61 -9.30 -2.85 -27.07
N ASP A 62 -8.57 -3.96 -26.94
CA ASP A 62 -8.33 -4.58 -25.64
C ASP A 62 -7.43 -3.71 -24.78
N ALA A 63 -6.44 -3.01 -25.38
CA ALA A 63 -5.61 -2.05 -24.67
C ALA A 63 -6.44 -0.87 -24.13
N ARG A 64 -7.37 -0.35 -24.95
CA ARG A 64 -8.31 0.69 -24.52
C ARG A 64 -9.20 0.19 -23.38
N ARG A 65 -9.73 -1.02 -23.50
CA ARG A 65 -10.60 -1.60 -22.47
C ARG A 65 -9.84 -1.84 -21.16
N ALA A 66 -8.64 -2.41 -21.20
CA ALA A 66 -7.81 -2.67 -20.02
C ALA A 66 -7.42 -1.37 -19.28
N ALA A 67 -7.35 -0.24 -19.98
CA ALA A 67 -7.09 1.06 -19.34
C ALA A 67 -8.26 1.54 -18.45
N THR A 68 -9.49 1.13 -18.73
CA THR A 68 -10.70 1.62 -18.02
C THR A 68 -11.45 0.55 -17.23
N ASP A 69 -11.24 -0.73 -17.55
CA ASP A 69 -11.91 -1.87 -16.93
C ASP A 69 -10.88 -2.68 -16.13
N ALA A 70 -10.96 -2.59 -14.80
CA ALA A 70 -10.01 -3.22 -13.89
C ALA A 70 -10.06 -4.74 -13.92
N GLN A 71 -11.28 -5.31 -13.96
CA GLN A 71 -11.45 -6.75 -14.00
C GLN A 71 -10.96 -7.32 -15.33
N TYR A 72 -11.25 -6.64 -16.44
CA TYR A 72 -10.72 -7.05 -17.74
C TYR A 72 -9.20 -6.93 -17.80
N ARG A 73 -8.62 -5.86 -17.22
CA ARG A 73 -7.17 -5.72 -17.12
C ARG A 73 -6.53 -6.90 -16.37
N GLU A 74 -7.10 -7.31 -15.24
CA GLU A 74 -6.60 -8.47 -14.48
C GLU A 74 -6.65 -9.75 -15.30
N GLN A 75 -7.75 -10.00 -16.01
CA GLN A 75 -7.87 -11.15 -16.91
C GLN A 75 -6.78 -11.15 -17.99
N MET A 76 -6.48 -9.98 -18.58
CA MET A 76 -5.43 -9.88 -19.59
C MET A 76 -4.02 -10.00 -18.98
N ILE A 77 -3.79 -9.45 -17.78
CA ILE A 77 -2.52 -9.63 -17.06
C ILE A 77 -2.24 -11.11 -16.83
N GLU A 78 -3.25 -11.88 -16.42
CA GLU A 78 -3.15 -13.34 -16.28
C GLU A 78 -2.92 -14.04 -17.62
N GLU A 79 -3.66 -13.68 -18.67
CA GLU A 79 -3.52 -14.26 -20.02
C GLU A 79 -2.10 -14.08 -20.59
N PHE A 80 -1.52 -12.90 -20.42
CA PHE A 80 -0.18 -12.56 -20.89
C PHE A 80 0.94 -12.90 -19.89
N GLY A 81 0.61 -13.49 -18.73
CA GLY A 81 1.57 -13.93 -17.72
C GLY A 81 2.41 -12.80 -17.12
N ILE A 82 1.81 -11.64 -16.87
CA ILE A 82 2.48 -10.45 -16.32
C ILE A 82 2.45 -10.52 -14.79
N GLU A 83 3.61 -10.57 -14.15
CA GLU A 83 3.76 -10.65 -12.69
C GLU A 83 3.68 -9.31 -11.96
#